data_AF-A0A8S1ERP6-F1
#
_entry.id   AF-A0A8S1ERP6-F1
#
_cell.length_a   1.000
_cell.length_b   1.000
_cell.length_c   1.000
_cell.angle_alpha   90.00
_cell.angle_beta   90.00
_cell.angle_gamma   90.00
#
_symmetry.space_group_name_H-M   'P 1'
#
loop_
_entity.id
_entity.type
_entity.pdbx_description
1 polymer ?
#
loop_
_entity_poly.entity_id
_entity_poly.type
_entity_poly.pdbx_seq_one_letter_code
_entity_poly.pdbx_strand_id
1 'polypeptide(L)'
;MGILEKIAEIEHEISRTQKNKATEYHLGLLKAKLAKYRQQLLEPTGKGGAKGEGFDVMKSGDARVRFSFPVGFPSVGKSTLLSNMTTTHSEAAGYEFTTLTCIPGVIQYNGANIQLLDLPGIIEGASQGKGRGRQVISVAKTADLILMMLDAGKSDQQKTLLERELEAVGIRLNKSPPNIYVKQKKIGGVKFTNTVPLTHCNEKLIMTVLHEYKIFNADVIFREDATIDQFIDVIQGNRVYMTCLYVLPHHVVISCEMNLNMDYLLEKIWEYLALIRVYTKKPGNAPDLGPEDGIILRSGATIEHCCHALHRSIASQLRYAIVWGTSTKFSPQRVGLHHKLHHEDMILRILILFLLTINHSDQERYFPSLGRGEQCAGTGATNQKTTEKRYVSENPLGPVIECSFLPEAFIDCEEPVLVPNYVQEQNGQQPNISYKDVGKCVKMGGSRAEDIEFTNVKCHVLPCIECRGNRTFSKLTPCIKYTGHYFLSTLLYSIFLGVIAVDRFCLGYSAMAVGKLMTLGGFGIWWIVDIFLLVYGALVPADDSNWEPNY
;
A
#
# COMPACT_ATOMS: atom_id res chain seq x y z
N MET A 1 -44.64 28.63 -6.88
CA MET A 1 -43.31 29.01 -6.38
C MET A 1 -42.27 27.99 -6.80
N GLY A 2 -41.30 28.42 -7.59
CA GLY A 2 -40.16 27.60 -7.98
C GLY A 2 -39.27 27.25 -6.79
N ILE A 3 -38.43 26.22 -6.91
CA ILE A 3 -37.48 25.83 -5.86
C ILE A 3 -36.49 26.98 -5.55
N LEU A 4 -36.11 27.74 -6.59
CA LEU A 4 -35.22 28.90 -6.46
C LEU A 4 -35.82 30.04 -5.65
N GLU A 5 -37.11 30.33 -5.86
CA GLU A 5 -37.84 31.35 -5.08
C GLU A 5 -37.89 30.96 -3.61
N LYS A 6 -38.17 29.68 -3.31
CA LYS A 6 -38.17 29.16 -1.93
C LYS A 6 -36.80 29.28 -1.26
N ILE A 7 -35.72 29.08 -2.02
CA ILE A 7 -34.35 29.25 -1.50
C ILE A 7 -34.10 30.71 -1.17
N ALA A 8 -34.42 31.62 -2.08
CA ALA A 8 -34.24 33.06 -1.88
C ALA A 8 -35.07 33.59 -0.69
N GLU A 9 -36.31 33.13 -0.54
CA GLU A 9 -37.17 33.47 0.59
C GLU A 9 -36.56 33.02 1.94
N ILE A 10 -36.05 31.78 1.99
CA ILE A 10 -35.42 31.24 3.20
C ILE A 10 -34.11 31.97 3.51
N GLU A 11 -33.29 32.28 2.51
CA GLU A 11 -32.04 33.04 2.69
C GLU A 11 -32.32 34.45 3.21
N HIS A 12 -33.34 35.11 2.67
CA HIS A 12 -33.80 36.42 3.16
C HIS A 12 -34.37 36.33 4.58
N GLU A 13 -35.06 35.25 4.91
CA GLU A 13 -35.55 35.01 6.27
C GLU A 13 -34.42 34.76 7.27
N ILE A 14 -33.39 34.02 6.88
CA ILE A 14 -32.20 33.78 7.71
C ILE A 14 -31.44 35.10 7.93
N SER A 15 -31.26 35.93 6.89
CA SER A 15 -30.48 37.16 7.00
C SER A 15 -31.14 38.22 7.88
N ARG A 16 -32.48 38.32 7.89
CA ARG A 16 -33.22 39.26 8.76
C ARG A 16 -33.32 38.81 10.22
N THR A 17 -33.16 37.50 10.48
CA THR A 17 -33.44 36.93 11.81
C THR A 17 -32.19 36.96 12.67
N GLN A 18 -32.24 37.68 13.81
CA GLN A 18 -31.15 37.68 14.78
C GLN A 18 -31.07 36.33 15.53
N LYS A 19 -29.84 35.85 15.78
CA LYS A 19 -29.59 34.59 16.48
C LYS A 19 -29.70 34.77 18.01
N ASN A 20 -30.81 34.30 18.58
CA ASN A 20 -31.12 34.31 20.01
C ASN A 20 -31.65 32.93 20.44
N LYS A 21 -31.72 32.65 21.76
CA LYS A 21 -32.21 31.36 22.30
C LYS A 21 -33.63 30.99 21.83
N ALA A 22 -34.47 31.99 21.55
CA ALA A 22 -35.83 31.78 21.03
C ALA A 22 -35.85 31.47 19.52
N THR A 23 -34.92 32.04 18.74
CA THR A 23 -34.87 31.93 17.28
C THR A 23 -33.93 30.84 16.79
N GLU A 24 -33.05 30.30 17.64
CA GLU A 24 -32.09 29.26 17.30
C GLU A 24 -32.75 28.01 16.70
N TYR A 25 -33.88 27.58 17.27
CA TYR A 25 -34.65 26.44 16.75
C TYR A 25 -35.20 26.71 15.35
N HIS A 26 -35.76 27.90 15.13
CA HIS A 26 -36.28 28.32 13.83
C HIS A 26 -35.16 28.41 12.79
N LEU A 27 -34.02 29.00 13.16
CA LEU A 27 -32.83 29.09 12.30
C LEU A 27 -32.29 27.69 11.94
N GLY A 28 -32.27 26.75 12.88
CA GLY A 28 -31.89 25.36 12.61
C GLY A 28 -32.82 24.68 11.60
N LEU A 29 -34.13 24.91 11.72
CA LEU A 29 -35.13 24.42 10.77
C LEU A 29 -34.97 25.04 9.38
N LEU A 30 -34.77 26.35 9.30
CA LEU A 30 -34.55 27.07 8.04
C LEU A 30 -33.28 26.57 7.33
N LYS A 31 -32.19 26.34 8.08
CA LYS A 31 -30.95 25.75 7.56
C LYS A 31 -31.17 24.33 7.01
N ALA A 32 -31.93 23.49 7.72
CA ALA A 32 -32.27 22.15 7.26
C ALA A 32 -33.08 22.19 5.95
N LYS A 33 -34.08 23.09 5.86
CA LYS A 33 -34.89 23.30 4.65
C LYS A 33 -34.05 23.81 3.48
N LEU A 34 -33.19 24.80 3.72
CA LEU A 34 -32.28 25.36 2.72
C LEU A 34 -31.39 24.27 2.12
N ALA A 35 -30.76 23.48 2.98
CA ALA A 35 -29.87 22.41 2.54
C ALA A 35 -30.61 21.33 1.73
N LYS A 36 -31.86 21.01 2.10
CA LYS A 36 -32.74 20.07 1.38
C LYS A 36 -33.14 20.59 0.00
N TYR A 37 -33.50 21.87 -0.13
CA TYR A 37 -33.82 22.47 -1.43
C TYR A 37 -32.60 22.58 -2.34
N ARG A 38 -31.43 22.94 -1.80
CA ARG A 38 -30.16 22.94 -2.55
C ARG A 38 -29.81 21.54 -3.06
N GLN A 39 -30.07 20.49 -2.27
CA GLN A 39 -29.89 19.11 -2.72
C GLN A 39 -30.81 18.75 -3.90
N GLN A 40 -32.09 19.14 -3.85
CA GLN A 40 -33.03 18.90 -4.95
C GLN A 40 -32.59 19.57 -6.25
N LEU A 41 -31.88 20.71 -6.17
CA LEU A 41 -31.26 21.36 -7.33
C LEU A 41 -30.04 20.63 -7.87
N LEU A 42 -29.44 19.69 -7.15
CA LEU A 42 -28.32 18.90 -7.63
C LEU A 42 -28.74 17.51 -8.13
N GLU A 43 -29.85 16.97 -7.62
CA GLU A 43 -30.37 15.68 -8.08
C GLU A 43 -30.94 15.75 -9.51
N PRO A 44 -30.61 14.80 -10.39
CA PRO A 44 -31.16 14.78 -11.74
C PRO A 44 -32.67 14.54 -11.66
N THR A 45 -33.44 15.43 -12.28
CA THR A 45 -34.92 15.44 -12.23
C THR A 45 -35.59 14.36 -13.09
N GLY A 46 -34.89 13.29 -13.46
CA GLY A 46 -35.41 12.21 -14.30
C GLY A 46 -35.19 10.82 -13.69
N LYS A 47 -36.26 10.18 -13.22
CA LYS A 47 -36.29 8.72 -13.07
C LYS A 47 -36.43 8.12 -14.47
N GLY A 48 -35.30 7.81 -15.10
CA GLY A 48 -35.25 7.23 -16.44
C GLY A 48 -34.94 8.27 -17.51
N GLY A 49 -33.70 8.26 -17.99
CA GLY A 49 -33.25 9.11 -19.09
C GLY A 49 -31.78 8.83 -19.32
N ALA A 50 -31.42 8.52 -20.57
CA ALA A 50 -30.10 8.07 -21.00
C ALA A 50 -28.95 8.89 -20.37
N LYS A 51 -27.80 8.24 -20.15
CA LYS A 51 -26.53 8.91 -19.85
C LYS A 51 -26.39 10.08 -20.83
N GLY A 52 -26.68 11.29 -20.39
CA GLY A 52 -26.48 12.49 -21.20
C GLY A 52 -25.02 12.50 -21.64
N GLU A 53 -24.77 12.91 -22.88
CA GLU A 53 -23.42 13.03 -23.42
C GLU A 53 -22.53 13.72 -22.40
N GLY A 54 -21.59 12.93 -21.88
CA GLY A 54 -20.87 13.21 -20.67
C GLY A 54 -19.91 14.35 -20.92
N PHE A 55 -20.17 15.47 -20.25
CA PHE A 55 -19.15 16.45 -19.89
C PHE A 55 -18.14 15.89 -18.86
N ASP A 56 -18.24 14.59 -18.53
CA ASP A 56 -17.29 13.88 -17.71
C ASP A 56 -16.02 13.70 -18.54
N VAL A 57 -15.11 14.66 -18.44
CA VAL A 57 -13.74 14.51 -18.91
C VAL A 57 -13.25 13.20 -18.30
N MET A 58 -12.84 12.24 -19.13
CA MET A 58 -12.38 10.94 -18.66
C MET A 58 -11.19 11.12 -17.70
N LYS A 59 -11.07 10.28 -16.66
CA LYS A 59 -9.90 10.32 -15.75
C LYS A 59 -8.67 9.98 -16.58
N SER A 60 -7.85 11.00 -16.86
CA SER A 60 -6.56 10.88 -17.55
C SER A 60 -5.49 11.43 -16.61
N GLY A 61 -4.52 10.61 -16.23
CA GLY A 61 -3.50 10.94 -15.25
C GLY A 61 -3.75 10.34 -13.85
N ASP A 62 -2.74 10.45 -12.99
CA ASP A 62 -2.67 9.81 -11.68
C ASP A 62 -3.42 10.63 -10.60
N ALA A 63 -3.54 11.94 -10.80
CA ALA A 63 -4.24 12.85 -9.91
C ALA A 63 -4.92 13.99 -10.67
N ARG A 64 -6.02 14.52 -10.12
CA ARG A 64 -6.73 15.68 -10.66
C ARG A 64 -6.64 16.86 -9.72
N VAL A 65 -5.86 17.85 -10.12
CA VAL A 65 -5.85 19.17 -9.50
C VAL A 65 -6.78 20.06 -10.30
N ARG A 66 -7.85 20.51 -9.65
CA ARG A 66 -8.78 21.40 -10.30
C ARG A 66 -8.49 22.79 -9.81
N PHE A 67 -8.38 23.71 -10.74
CA PHE A 67 -8.44 25.09 -10.35
C PHE A 67 -9.90 25.44 -10.08
N SER A 68 -10.20 25.84 -8.85
CA SER A 68 -11.51 26.40 -8.54
C SER A 68 -11.38 27.90 -8.58
N PHE A 69 -11.72 28.47 -9.73
CA PHE A 69 -11.90 29.90 -9.85
C PHE A 69 -13.34 30.27 -9.52
N PRO A 70 -13.55 31.35 -8.78
CA PRO A 70 -14.75 32.11 -8.99
C PRO A 70 -14.58 32.87 -10.30
N VAL A 71 -15.43 32.58 -11.26
CA VAL A 71 -15.62 33.33 -12.51
C VAL A 71 -16.25 34.71 -12.35
N GLY A 72 -15.40 35.74 -12.13
CA GLY A 72 -15.88 37.10 -11.87
C GLY A 72 -14.81 38.17 -11.79
N PHE A 73 -13.54 37.81 -11.78
CA PHE A 73 -12.51 38.77 -12.14
C PHE A 73 -11.67 38.16 -13.26
N PRO A 74 -11.96 38.51 -14.54
CA PRO A 74 -10.88 38.53 -15.53
C PRO A 74 -9.63 39.20 -14.92
N SER A 75 -8.45 38.73 -15.35
CA SER A 75 -7.14 39.31 -15.01
C SER A 75 -6.42 38.82 -13.74
N VAL A 76 -6.80 37.70 -13.12
CA VAL A 76 -6.00 37.10 -12.01
C VAL A 76 -4.82 36.23 -12.48
N GLY A 77 -4.55 36.16 -13.79
CA GLY A 77 -3.39 35.41 -14.34
C GLY A 77 -3.59 33.89 -14.46
N LYS A 78 -4.83 33.40 -14.44
CA LYS A 78 -5.17 31.97 -14.58
C LYS A 78 -4.62 31.31 -15.84
N SER A 79 -4.99 31.86 -17.00
CA SER A 79 -4.63 31.26 -18.28
C SER A 79 -3.13 31.33 -18.49
N THR A 80 -2.49 32.38 -17.97
CA THR A 80 -1.03 32.53 -17.87
C THR A 80 -0.42 31.41 -17.03
N LEU A 81 -0.97 31.12 -15.84
CA LEU A 81 -0.48 30.03 -14.99
C LEU A 81 -0.61 28.66 -15.66
N LEU A 82 -1.78 28.38 -16.24
CA LEU A 82 -2.02 27.13 -16.98
C LEU A 82 -1.01 26.99 -18.11
N SER A 83 -0.85 28.03 -18.95
CA SER A 83 0.08 28.00 -20.08
C SER A 83 1.55 27.86 -19.65
N ASN A 84 1.94 28.41 -18.49
CA ASN A 84 3.31 28.33 -18.00
C ASN A 84 3.62 26.98 -17.33
N MET A 85 2.63 26.33 -16.71
CA MET A 85 2.82 25.04 -16.04
C MET A 85 2.66 23.84 -16.96
N THR A 86 1.78 23.90 -17.97
CA THR A 86 1.46 22.75 -18.80
C THR A 86 2.49 22.52 -19.89
N THR A 87 2.99 21.29 -20.01
CA THR A 87 3.95 20.89 -21.06
C THR A 87 3.33 20.88 -22.45
N THR A 88 2.02 20.67 -22.55
CA THR A 88 1.25 20.87 -23.78
C THR A 88 0.97 22.35 -23.98
N HIS A 89 1.54 22.95 -25.02
CA HIS A 89 1.13 24.27 -25.50
C HIS A 89 -0.38 24.23 -25.76
N SER A 90 -1.13 24.95 -24.92
CA SER A 90 -2.54 25.20 -25.18
C SER A 90 -2.65 25.81 -26.59
N GLU A 91 -3.34 25.15 -27.51
CA GLU A 91 -3.85 25.85 -28.69
C GLU A 91 -4.67 27.03 -28.15
N ALA A 92 -4.17 28.24 -28.40
CA ALA A 92 -4.68 29.46 -27.84
C ALA A 92 -6.11 29.72 -28.32
N ALA A 93 -7.12 29.28 -27.57
CA ALA A 93 -8.49 29.76 -27.72
C ALA A 93 -8.62 31.10 -26.98
N GLY A 94 -8.00 32.13 -27.55
CA GLY A 94 -8.13 33.50 -27.09
C GLY A 94 -9.48 34.09 -27.45
N TYR A 95 -10.55 33.79 -26.71
CA TYR A 95 -11.78 34.59 -26.72
C TYR A 95 -12.52 34.44 -25.38
N GLU A 96 -12.81 35.58 -24.75
CA GLU A 96 -13.49 35.75 -23.44
C GLU A 96 -14.90 35.13 -23.34
N PHE A 97 -15.39 34.42 -24.35
CA PHE A 97 -16.72 33.81 -24.34
C PHE A 97 -16.79 32.41 -24.97
N THR A 98 -15.66 31.75 -25.24
CA THR A 98 -15.70 30.41 -25.84
C THR A 98 -15.91 29.32 -24.79
N THR A 99 -17.16 28.89 -24.74
CA THR A 99 -17.65 27.53 -24.47
C THR A 99 -17.09 26.86 -23.22
N LEU A 100 -17.82 26.96 -22.11
CA LEU A 100 -18.40 25.89 -21.27
C LEU A 100 -17.80 24.46 -21.27
N THR A 101 -16.60 24.21 -21.78
CA THR A 101 -15.80 22.97 -21.86
C THR A 101 -14.55 23.18 -21.00
N CYS A 102 -14.33 22.34 -19.98
CA CYS A 102 -13.12 22.40 -19.17
C CYS A 102 -11.92 22.10 -20.07
N ILE A 103 -10.94 23.00 -20.12
CA ILE A 103 -9.68 22.75 -20.83
C ILE A 103 -8.77 21.95 -19.88
N PRO A 104 -8.42 20.69 -20.21
CA PRO A 104 -7.48 19.92 -19.42
C PRO A 104 -6.04 20.28 -19.81
N GLY A 105 -5.26 20.70 -18.84
CA GLY A 105 -3.80 20.72 -18.92
C GLY A 105 -3.22 19.48 -18.25
N VAL A 106 -2.07 18.97 -18.69
CA VAL A 106 -1.35 17.93 -17.96
C VAL A 106 0.02 18.46 -17.59
N ILE A 107 0.40 18.26 -16.33
CA ILE A 107 1.74 18.53 -15.83
C ILE A 107 2.37 17.21 -15.39
N GLN A 108 3.67 17.09 -15.61
CA GLN A 108 4.44 15.95 -15.15
C GLN A 108 5.35 16.39 -14.01
N TYR A 109 5.15 15.82 -12.83
CA TYR A 109 5.95 16.14 -11.66
C TYR A 109 6.23 14.87 -10.86
N ASN A 110 7.49 14.60 -10.53
CA ASN A 110 7.94 13.39 -9.82
C ASN A 110 7.45 12.07 -10.46
N GLY A 111 7.35 12.02 -11.79
CA GLY A 111 6.87 10.87 -12.54
C GLY A 111 5.35 10.69 -12.56
N ALA A 112 4.59 11.55 -11.87
CA ALA A 112 3.13 11.54 -11.92
C ALA A 112 2.59 12.49 -12.98
N ASN A 113 1.54 12.06 -13.65
CA ASN A 113 0.76 12.91 -14.54
C ASN A 113 -0.39 13.54 -13.75
N ILE A 114 -0.29 14.83 -13.47
CA ILE A 114 -1.32 15.58 -12.75
C ILE A 114 -2.16 16.32 -13.79
N GLN A 115 -3.46 16.02 -13.82
CA GLN A 115 -4.43 16.67 -14.67
C GLN A 115 -4.92 17.96 -14.02
N LEU A 116 -4.64 19.06 -14.69
CA LEU A 116 -5.09 20.41 -14.39
C LEU A 116 -6.42 20.67 -15.10
N LEU A 117 -7.47 21.01 -14.34
CA LEU A 117 -8.78 21.33 -14.91
C LEU A 117 -9.16 22.78 -14.63
N ASP A 118 -9.39 23.55 -15.70
CA ASP A 118 -9.91 24.91 -15.63
C ASP A 118 -11.44 24.92 -15.62
N LEU A 119 -12.02 25.63 -14.64
CA LEU A 119 -13.46 25.83 -14.52
C LEU A 119 -13.92 27.23 -14.83
N PRO A 120 -14.57 27.41 -15.98
CA PRO A 120 -15.46 28.55 -16.16
C PRO A 120 -16.77 28.35 -15.34
N GLY A 121 -17.28 29.43 -14.75
CA GLY A 121 -18.68 29.60 -14.35
C GLY A 121 -19.14 29.30 -12.92
N ILE A 122 -18.33 29.29 -11.85
CA ILE A 122 -18.89 29.00 -10.51
C ILE A 122 -19.74 30.15 -9.90
N ILE A 123 -19.51 31.44 -10.21
CA ILE A 123 -19.93 32.47 -9.23
C ILE A 123 -21.39 32.95 -9.27
N GLU A 124 -22.09 33.03 -10.40
CA GLU A 124 -23.42 33.67 -10.37
C GLU A 124 -24.43 32.88 -11.18
N GLY A 125 -25.16 31.99 -10.49
CA GLY A 125 -26.27 31.24 -11.07
C GLY A 125 -25.98 29.79 -11.46
N ALA A 126 -24.79 29.26 -11.18
CA ALA A 126 -24.53 27.82 -11.28
C ALA A 126 -25.35 27.02 -10.26
N SER A 127 -25.51 27.57 -9.06
CA SER A 127 -26.42 27.10 -8.00
C SER A 127 -27.90 27.24 -8.37
N GLN A 128 -28.24 28.09 -9.34
CA GLN A 128 -29.62 28.29 -9.81
C GLN A 128 -30.11 27.18 -10.76
N GLY A 129 -29.31 26.15 -11.02
CA GLY A 129 -29.74 24.97 -11.78
C GLY A 129 -29.93 25.20 -13.29
N LYS A 130 -29.45 26.32 -13.86
CA LYS A 130 -29.37 26.48 -15.32
C LYS A 130 -28.52 25.33 -15.88
N GLY A 131 -29.07 24.59 -16.85
CA GLY A 131 -28.72 23.19 -17.15
C GLY A 131 -27.24 22.82 -17.34
N ARG A 132 -26.37 23.77 -17.68
CA ARG A 132 -24.92 23.53 -17.84
C ARG A 132 -24.09 23.75 -16.56
N GLY A 133 -24.61 24.48 -15.56
CA GLY A 133 -23.92 24.69 -14.27
C GLY A 133 -23.82 23.42 -13.41
N ARG A 134 -24.84 22.55 -13.49
CA ARG A 134 -24.85 21.23 -12.83
C ARG A 134 -23.68 20.35 -13.26
N GLN A 135 -23.30 20.41 -14.53
CA GLN A 135 -22.19 19.61 -15.08
C GLN A 135 -20.84 20.10 -14.52
N VAL A 136 -20.60 21.41 -14.50
CA VAL A 136 -19.38 22.01 -13.92
C VAL A 136 -19.22 21.64 -12.44
N ILE A 137 -20.32 21.65 -11.70
CA ILE A 137 -20.40 21.24 -10.29
C ILE A 137 -20.08 19.76 -10.10
N SER A 138 -20.66 18.88 -10.92
CA SER A 138 -20.40 17.44 -10.85
C SER A 138 -18.91 17.16 -11.03
N VAL A 139 -18.30 17.79 -12.04
CA VAL A 139 -16.87 17.60 -12.29
C VAL A 139 -16.04 18.23 -11.16
N ALA A 140 -16.52 19.29 -10.48
CA ALA A 140 -15.84 19.88 -9.30
C ALA A 140 -15.82 18.94 -8.10
N LYS A 141 -16.90 18.20 -7.87
CA LYS A 141 -16.97 17.18 -6.81
C LYS A 141 -16.05 15.98 -7.03
N THR A 142 -15.56 15.76 -8.25
CA THR A 142 -14.66 14.64 -8.59
C THR A 142 -13.18 14.97 -8.48
N ALA A 143 -12.83 16.24 -8.21
CA ALA A 143 -11.45 16.65 -8.08
C ALA A 143 -10.85 16.23 -6.73
N ASP A 144 -9.52 16.28 -6.64
CA ASP A 144 -8.77 15.81 -5.48
C ASP A 144 -8.25 16.97 -4.64
N LEU A 145 -7.77 18.00 -5.34
CA LEU A 145 -7.31 19.25 -4.77
C LEU A 145 -7.99 20.40 -5.50
N ILE A 146 -8.46 21.38 -4.75
CA ILE A 146 -8.89 22.67 -5.27
C ILE A 146 -7.74 23.66 -5.14
N LEU A 147 -7.31 24.25 -6.25
CA LEU A 147 -6.38 25.37 -6.24
C LEU A 147 -7.17 26.67 -6.39
N MET A 148 -7.14 27.50 -5.34
CA MET A 148 -7.85 28.78 -5.28
C MET A 148 -6.87 29.92 -5.47
N MET A 149 -6.90 30.53 -6.65
CA MET A 149 -6.10 31.72 -6.94
C MET A 149 -6.86 33.00 -6.61
N LEU A 150 -6.18 33.89 -5.91
CA LEU A 150 -6.72 35.15 -5.46
C LEU A 150 -5.72 36.27 -5.79
N ASP A 151 -6.26 37.45 -6.09
CA ASP A 151 -5.46 38.61 -6.43
C ASP A 151 -4.98 39.29 -5.14
N ALA A 152 -3.66 39.41 -4.98
CA ALA A 152 -3.05 40.03 -3.80
C ALA A 152 -3.40 41.53 -3.67
N GLY A 153 -3.79 42.19 -4.76
CA GLY A 153 -4.21 43.59 -4.76
C GLY A 153 -5.67 43.83 -4.35
N LYS A 154 -6.47 42.77 -4.20
CA LYS A 154 -7.90 42.85 -3.87
C LYS A 154 -8.18 42.38 -2.44
N SER A 155 -9.31 42.83 -1.90
CA SER A 155 -9.71 42.49 -0.53
C SER A 155 -10.14 41.02 -0.39
N ASP A 156 -10.06 40.50 0.84
CA ASP A 156 -10.48 39.14 1.25
C ASP A 156 -11.96 38.82 0.98
N GLN A 157 -12.74 39.78 0.48
CA GLN A 157 -14.13 39.58 0.06
C GLN A 157 -14.24 38.53 -1.06
N GLN A 158 -13.25 38.46 -1.95
CA GLN A 158 -13.21 37.44 -3.01
C GLN A 158 -13.18 36.03 -2.43
N LYS A 159 -12.32 35.80 -1.42
CA LYS A 159 -12.21 34.54 -0.71
C LYS A 159 -13.54 34.15 -0.04
N THR A 160 -14.17 35.10 0.64
CA THR A 160 -15.42 34.82 1.38
C THR A 160 -16.58 34.48 0.44
N LEU A 161 -16.72 35.19 -0.69
CA LEU A 161 -17.74 34.91 -1.69
C LEU A 161 -17.55 33.51 -2.28
N LEU A 162 -16.30 33.16 -2.56
CA LEU A 162 -15.90 31.87 -3.10
C LEU A 162 -16.26 30.69 -2.23
N GLU A 163 -15.87 30.78 -0.96
CA GLU A 163 -16.10 29.74 0.02
C GLU A 163 -17.61 29.50 0.17
N ARG A 164 -18.42 30.57 0.14
CA ARG A 164 -19.89 30.46 0.20
C ARG A 164 -20.49 29.74 -1.01
N GLU A 165 -20.04 30.03 -2.23
CA GLU A 165 -20.56 29.35 -3.44
C GLU A 165 -20.19 27.86 -3.45
N LEU A 166 -18.94 27.53 -3.11
CA LEU A 166 -18.50 26.13 -3.01
C LEU A 166 -19.24 25.38 -1.88
N GLU A 167 -19.46 26.04 -0.74
CA GLU A 167 -20.24 25.47 0.35
C GLU A 167 -21.72 25.28 -0.01
N ALA A 168 -22.30 26.18 -0.82
CA ALA A 168 -23.68 26.05 -1.30
C ALA A 168 -23.87 24.84 -2.22
N VAL A 169 -22.84 24.50 -2.99
CA VAL A 169 -22.79 23.32 -3.86
C VAL A 169 -22.54 22.01 -3.07
N GLY A 170 -22.16 22.11 -1.80
CA GLY A 170 -21.89 20.98 -0.92
C GLY A 170 -20.44 20.49 -0.95
N ILE A 171 -19.51 21.34 -1.33
CA ILE A 171 -18.07 21.12 -1.14
C ILE A 171 -17.66 21.77 0.20
N ARG A 172 -16.82 21.08 0.97
CA ARG A 172 -16.26 21.58 2.23
C ARG A 172 -14.75 21.66 2.10
N LEU A 173 -14.22 22.87 2.13
CA LEU A 173 -12.80 23.15 1.91
C LEU A 173 -12.03 23.00 3.23
N ASN A 174 -10.89 22.28 3.20
CA ASN A 174 -9.95 22.12 4.32
C ASN A 174 -10.59 21.65 5.64
N LYS A 175 -11.67 20.88 5.55
CA LYS A 175 -12.40 20.32 6.70
C LYS A 175 -12.41 18.81 6.60
N SER A 176 -12.32 18.12 7.73
CA SER A 176 -12.58 16.67 7.80
C SER A 176 -14.08 16.38 7.99
N PRO A 177 -14.57 15.21 7.58
CA PRO A 177 -15.92 14.77 7.92
C PRO A 177 -16.10 14.75 9.44
N PRO A 178 -17.22 15.29 9.96
CA PRO A 178 -17.45 15.37 11.38
C PRO A 178 -17.74 13.97 11.97
N ASN A 179 -17.26 13.71 13.18
CA ASN A 179 -17.37 12.41 13.85
C ASN A 179 -18.73 12.25 14.56
N ILE A 180 -19.80 12.19 13.75
CA ILE A 180 -21.18 11.98 14.20
C ILE A 180 -21.68 10.67 13.61
N TYR A 181 -22.13 9.75 14.46
CA TYR A 181 -22.70 8.49 14.03
C TYR A 181 -24.23 8.59 14.05
N VAL A 182 -24.86 8.42 12.88
CA VAL A 182 -26.32 8.41 12.73
C VAL A 182 -26.76 7.06 12.17
N LYS A 183 -27.55 6.30 12.95
CA LYS A 183 -28.12 5.02 12.54
C LYS A 183 -29.64 5.07 12.60
N GLN A 184 -30.29 5.01 11.45
CA GLN A 184 -31.75 4.97 11.39
C GLN A 184 -32.29 3.64 11.93
N LYS A 185 -33.35 3.71 12.72
CA LYS A 185 -34.05 2.57 13.33
C LYS A 185 -35.44 2.41 12.74
N LYS A 186 -36.03 1.22 12.90
CA LYS A 186 -37.43 0.98 12.52
C LYS A 186 -38.42 1.55 13.54
N ILE A 187 -38.12 1.40 14.83
CA ILE A 187 -38.98 1.77 15.97
C ILE A 187 -38.06 2.26 17.11
N GLY A 188 -38.57 3.10 18.02
CA GLY A 188 -37.90 3.45 19.28
C GLY A 188 -37.53 4.92 19.45
N GLY A 189 -38.04 5.81 18.60
CA GLY A 189 -37.78 7.24 18.65
C GLY A 189 -36.33 7.61 18.33
N VAL A 190 -35.98 8.87 18.61
CA VAL A 190 -34.61 9.37 18.47
C VAL A 190 -33.88 9.18 19.80
N LYS A 191 -32.82 8.37 19.80
CA LYS A 191 -31.91 8.26 20.95
C LYS A 191 -30.70 9.16 20.70
N PHE A 192 -30.51 10.14 21.57
CA PHE A 192 -29.38 11.04 21.53
C PHE A 192 -28.32 10.63 22.55
N THR A 193 -27.05 10.62 22.15
CA THR A 193 -25.91 10.34 23.03
C THR A 193 -24.75 11.24 22.66
N ASN A 194 -24.13 11.88 23.65
CA ASN A 194 -22.98 12.76 23.45
C ASN A 194 -21.79 12.27 24.29
N THR A 195 -20.62 12.22 23.65
CA THR A 195 -19.35 11.87 24.31
C THR A 195 -18.66 13.11 24.87
N VAL A 196 -18.89 14.26 24.22
CA VAL A 196 -18.32 15.58 24.55
C VAL A 196 -19.47 16.53 24.89
N PRO A 197 -19.30 17.50 25.80
CA PRO A 197 -20.28 18.57 26.00
C PRO A 197 -20.46 19.37 24.70
N LEU A 198 -21.71 19.54 24.27
CA LEU A 198 -22.04 20.24 23.03
C LEU A 198 -22.36 21.70 23.34
N THR A 199 -21.64 22.62 22.71
CA THR A 199 -21.85 24.06 22.89
C THR A 199 -22.80 24.65 21.85
N HIS A 200 -22.90 24.00 20.69
CA HIS A 200 -23.60 24.52 19.51
C HIS A 200 -24.88 23.78 19.14
N CYS A 201 -25.14 22.60 19.72
CA CYS A 201 -26.28 21.76 19.37
C CYS A 201 -27.06 21.31 20.61
N ASN A 202 -28.38 21.50 20.56
CA ASN A 202 -29.32 21.01 21.56
C ASN A 202 -30.09 19.80 21.04
N GLU A 203 -30.47 18.88 21.93
CA GLU A 203 -31.25 17.67 21.60
C GLU A 203 -32.55 18.01 20.85
N LYS A 204 -33.30 19.00 21.33
CA LYS A 204 -34.54 19.46 20.68
C LYS A 204 -34.31 19.95 19.25
N LEU A 205 -33.19 20.63 19.01
CA LEU A 205 -32.84 21.15 17.68
C LEU A 205 -32.51 20.01 16.73
N ILE A 206 -31.75 19.01 17.20
CA ILE A 206 -31.44 17.79 16.45
C ILE A 206 -32.71 17.03 16.08
N MET A 207 -33.64 16.85 17.02
CA MET A 207 -34.94 16.21 16.74
C MET A 207 -35.73 16.98 15.67
N THR A 208 -35.71 18.32 15.72
CA THR A 208 -36.40 19.18 14.75
C THR A 208 -35.82 19.00 13.35
N VAL A 209 -34.49 18.98 13.24
CA VAL A 209 -33.79 18.73 11.97
C VAL A 209 -34.13 17.34 11.44
N LEU A 210 -34.06 16.29 12.27
CA LEU A 210 -34.38 14.92 11.86
C LEU A 210 -35.83 14.77 11.37
N HIS A 211 -36.78 15.42 12.05
CA HIS A 211 -38.19 15.42 11.63
C HIS A 211 -38.40 16.11 10.27
N GLU A 212 -37.66 17.19 9.97
CA GLU A 212 -37.70 17.84 8.65
C GLU A 212 -37.19 16.92 7.52
N TYR A 213 -36.25 16.03 7.84
CA TYR A 213 -35.78 14.96 6.94
C TYR A 213 -36.66 13.69 6.98
N LYS A 214 -37.80 13.72 7.69
CA LYS A 214 -38.72 12.57 7.88
C LYS A 214 -38.08 11.37 8.58
N ILE A 215 -37.06 11.62 9.41
CA ILE A 215 -36.40 10.60 10.23
C ILE A 215 -36.97 10.70 11.64
N PHE A 216 -37.85 9.76 12.00
CA PHE A 216 -38.50 9.73 13.33
C PHE A 216 -37.82 8.78 14.32
N ASN A 217 -37.05 7.81 13.81
CA ASN A 217 -36.40 6.78 14.62
C ASN A 217 -34.92 6.69 14.23
N ALA A 218 -34.02 7.09 15.13
CA ALA A 218 -32.58 7.05 14.87
C ALA A 218 -31.74 7.06 16.16
N ASP A 219 -30.60 6.39 16.14
CA ASP A 219 -29.54 6.59 17.12
C ASP A 219 -28.57 7.64 16.59
N VAL A 220 -28.36 8.70 17.37
CA VAL A 220 -27.41 9.76 17.04
C VAL A 220 -26.38 9.87 18.16
N ILE A 221 -25.11 9.66 17.79
CA ILE A 221 -23.98 9.73 18.71
C ILE A 221 -23.02 10.82 18.25
N PHE A 222 -22.84 11.84 19.09
CA PHE A 222 -21.83 12.88 18.90
C PHE A 222 -20.55 12.51 19.62
N ARG A 223 -19.43 12.44 18.89
CA ARG A 223 -18.09 12.20 19.46
C ARG A 223 -17.21 13.45 19.52
N GLU A 224 -17.70 14.57 18.97
CA GLU A 224 -17.02 15.87 18.95
C GLU A 224 -18.05 17.00 19.07
N ASP A 225 -17.59 18.23 19.36
CA ASP A 225 -18.45 19.41 19.43
C ASP A 225 -18.78 19.94 18.03
N ALA A 226 -19.83 19.38 17.44
CA ALA A 226 -20.23 19.70 16.07
C ALA A 226 -21.34 20.75 16.01
N THR A 227 -21.30 21.56 14.95
CA THR A 227 -22.32 22.55 14.62
C THR A 227 -23.53 21.95 13.90
N ILE A 228 -24.62 22.71 13.85
CA ILE A 228 -25.85 22.31 13.14
C ILE A 228 -25.58 22.02 11.66
N ASP A 229 -24.72 22.82 11.02
CA ASP A 229 -24.40 22.67 9.60
C ASP A 229 -23.62 21.35 9.36
N GLN A 230 -22.69 21.00 10.25
CA GLN A 230 -21.99 19.71 10.22
C GLN A 230 -22.93 18.53 10.45
N PHE A 231 -23.92 18.67 11.34
CA PHE A 231 -24.93 17.63 11.54
C PHE A 231 -25.80 17.43 10.28
N ILE A 232 -26.22 18.53 9.63
CA ILE A 232 -26.94 18.48 8.36
C ILE A 232 -26.09 17.80 7.27
N ASP A 233 -24.79 18.08 7.23
CA ASP A 233 -23.87 17.45 6.27
C ASP A 233 -23.83 15.93 6.42
N VAL A 234 -23.84 15.41 7.67
CA VAL A 234 -23.89 13.96 7.95
C VAL A 234 -25.22 13.33 7.56
N ILE A 235 -26.34 14.02 7.80
CA ILE A 235 -27.67 13.52 7.40
C ILE A 235 -27.77 13.41 5.88
N GLN A 236 -27.22 14.38 5.14
CA GLN A 236 -27.31 14.38 3.68
C GLN A 236 -26.37 13.36 3.02
N GLY A 237 -25.17 13.15 3.57
CA GLY A 237 -24.21 12.15 3.09
C GLY A 237 -23.64 12.37 1.68
N ASN A 238 -24.06 13.44 0.98
CA ASN A 238 -23.65 13.77 -0.39
C ASN A 238 -22.63 14.92 -0.47
N ARG A 239 -22.01 15.25 0.67
CA ARG A 239 -21.00 16.31 0.82
C ARG A 239 -19.63 15.75 0.49
N VAL A 240 -18.84 16.56 -0.22
CA VAL A 240 -17.45 16.22 -0.56
C VAL A 240 -16.53 17.11 0.25
N TYR A 241 -15.64 16.47 1.01
CA TYR A 241 -14.61 17.14 1.81
C TYR A 241 -13.32 17.12 1.02
N MET A 242 -12.77 18.30 0.73
CA MET A 242 -11.64 18.45 -0.17
C MET A 242 -10.61 19.39 0.42
N THR A 243 -9.33 19.12 0.15
CA THR A 243 -8.26 20.05 0.44
C THR A 243 -8.29 21.20 -0.58
N CYS A 244 -7.96 22.39 -0.09
CA CYS A 244 -7.94 23.61 -0.87
C CYS A 244 -6.62 24.35 -0.60
N LEU A 245 -5.84 24.56 -1.65
CA LEU A 245 -4.62 25.34 -1.59
C LEU A 245 -4.93 26.78 -2.03
N TYR A 246 -4.64 27.76 -1.18
CA TYR A 246 -4.82 29.17 -1.50
C TYR A 246 -3.51 29.76 -2.03
N VAL A 247 -3.57 30.38 -3.20
CA VAL A 247 -2.47 31.18 -3.76
C VAL A 247 -2.70 32.62 -3.33
N LEU A 248 -2.02 33.03 -2.27
CA LEU A 248 -2.15 34.32 -1.57
C LEU A 248 -0.86 34.65 -0.82
N PRO A 249 -0.63 35.93 -0.45
CA PRO A 249 0.47 36.40 0.41
C PRO A 249 0.69 35.65 1.75
N HIS A 250 -0.25 34.79 2.19
CA HIS A 250 -0.16 34.07 3.46
C HIS A 250 0.00 32.54 3.36
N HIS A 251 -0.09 31.95 2.16
CA HIS A 251 0.08 30.51 1.97
C HIS A 251 1.13 30.21 0.90
N VAL A 252 0.80 30.45 -0.36
CA VAL A 252 1.73 30.33 -1.49
C VAL A 252 1.64 31.59 -2.32
N VAL A 253 2.71 32.38 -2.33
CA VAL A 253 2.81 33.61 -3.11
C VAL A 253 3.46 33.27 -4.44
N ILE A 254 2.83 33.62 -5.55
CA ILE A 254 3.41 33.42 -6.88
C ILE A 254 3.31 34.71 -7.69
N SER A 255 4.16 34.82 -8.71
CA SER A 255 3.98 35.79 -9.78
C SER A 255 3.95 35.05 -11.11
N CYS A 256 2.78 34.99 -11.75
CA CYS A 256 2.62 34.35 -13.06
C CYS A 256 3.36 35.11 -14.17
N GLU A 257 3.48 36.44 -14.04
CA GLU A 257 4.17 37.29 -15.03
C GLU A 257 5.68 37.11 -14.94
N MET A 258 6.23 37.08 -13.73
CA MET A 258 7.67 36.96 -13.50
C MET A 258 8.15 35.50 -13.36
N ASN A 259 7.24 34.52 -13.46
CA ASN A 259 7.50 33.10 -13.21
C ASN A 259 8.17 32.83 -11.85
N LEU A 260 7.76 33.57 -10.81
CA LEU A 260 8.33 33.39 -9.47
C LEU A 260 7.53 32.38 -8.65
N ASN A 261 8.27 31.53 -7.92
CA ASN A 261 7.74 30.57 -6.94
C ASN A 261 6.81 29.49 -7.52
N MET A 262 6.93 29.23 -8.82
CA MET A 262 6.17 28.20 -9.54
C MET A 262 6.56 26.79 -9.07
N ASP A 263 7.85 26.56 -8.83
CA ASP A 263 8.36 25.27 -8.36
C ASP A 263 7.83 24.93 -6.97
N TYR A 264 7.80 25.92 -6.07
CA TYR A 264 7.24 25.76 -4.73
C TYR A 264 5.72 25.51 -4.76
N LEU A 265 5.00 26.14 -5.69
CA LEU A 265 3.59 25.84 -5.90
C LEU A 265 3.39 24.38 -6.36
N LEU A 266 4.23 23.86 -7.26
CA LEU A 266 4.20 22.45 -7.67
C LEU A 266 4.52 21.49 -6.52
N GLU A 267 5.52 21.81 -5.71
CA GLU A 267 5.87 21.05 -4.51
C GLU A 267 4.70 21.02 -3.51
N LYS A 268 4.07 22.17 -3.26
CA LYS A 268 2.90 22.25 -2.38
C LYS A 268 1.68 21.51 -2.95
N ILE A 269 1.46 21.56 -4.25
CA ILE A 269 0.43 20.75 -4.90
C ILE A 269 0.70 19.25 -4.66
N TRP A 270 1.94 18.80 -4.84
CA TRP A 270 2.35 17.42 -4.61
C TRP A 270 2.09 16.96 -3.17
N GLU A 271 2.51 17.77 -2.19
CA GLU A 271 2.27 17.52 -0.77
C GLU A 271 0.77 17.39 -0.44
N TYR A 272 -0.06 18.32 -0.95
CA TYR A 272 -1.49 18.37 -0.66
C TYR A 272 -2.30 17.28 -1.36
N LEU A 273 -1.83 16.80 -2.52
CA LEU A 273 -2.43 15.64 -3.19
C LEU A 273 -2.16 14.33 -2.43
N ALA A 274 -1.16 14.31 -1.54
CA ALA A 274 -0.75 13.15 -0.76
C ALA A 274 -0.61 11.88 -1.62
N LEU A 275 0.10 12.00 -2.74
CA LEU A 275 0.37 10.88 -3.65
C LEU A 275 1.49 10.01 -3.09
N ILE A 276 1.30 8.70 -3.22
CA ILE A 276 2.32 7.71 -2.95
C ILE A 276 2.81 7.12 -4.26
N ARG A 277 4.11 6.90 -4.34
CA ARG A 277 4.74 6.23 -5.48
C ARG A 277 5.14 4.84 -5.05
N VAL A 278 4.75 3.85 -5.82
CA VAL A 278 4.95 2.43 -5.51
C VAL A 278 5.65 1.78 -6.69
N TYR A 279 6.77 1.12 -6.43
CA TYR A 279 7.55 0.48 -7.48
C TYR A 279 7.12 -0.98 -7.65
N THR A 280 7.16 -1.47 -8.88
CA THR A 280 6.95 -2.90 -9.14
C THR A 280 8.27 -3.55 -9.51
N LYS A 281 8.50 -4.72 -8.95
CA LYS A 281 9.70 -5.53 -9.21
C LYS A 281 9.31 -6.81 -9.91
N LYS A 282 10.00 -7.18 -11.00
CA LYS A 282 9.85 -8.52 -11.60
C LYS A 282 10.65 -9.55 -10.79
N PRO A 283 10.20 -10.81 -10.70
CA PRO A 283 11.01 -11.89 -10.12
C PRO A 283 12.40 -11.94 -10.77
N GLY A 284 13.45 -12.09 -9.95
CA GLY A 284 14.85 -12.19 -10.40
C GLY A 284 15.52 -10.90 -10.88
N ASN A 285 14.78 -9.80 -11.09
CA ASN A 285 15.36 -8.53 -11.54
C ASN A 285 15.43 -7.51 -10.42
N ALA A 286 16.35 -6.54 -10.51
CA ALA A 286 16.31 -5.35 -9.67
C ALA A 286 15.00 -4.57 -9.92
N PRO A 287 14.48 -3.84 -8.91
CA PRO A 287 13.37 -2.94 -9.12
C PRO A 287 13.78 -1.83 -10.09
N ASP A 288 12.90 -1.52 -11.04
CA ASP A 288 13.07 -0.37 -11.92
C ASP A 288 12.75 0.89 -11.08
N LEU A 289 13.80 1.54 -10.57
CA LEU A 289 13.70 2.75 -9.72
C LEU A 289 13.73 4.04 -10.55
N GLY A 290 13.36 3.97 -11.82
CA GLY A 290 13.27 5.14 -12.67
C GLY A 290 12.26 6.15 -12.11
N PRO A 291 12.49 7.46 -12.29
CA PRO A 291 11.57 8.49 -11.83
C PRO A 291 10.16 8.35 -12.43
N GLU A 292 10.02 7.72 -13.60
CA GLU A 292 8.75 7.49 -14.32
C GLU A 292 8.18 6.06 -14.17
N ASP A 293 8.93 5.11 -13.60
CA ASP A 293 8.53 3.69 -13.53
C ASP A 293 7.69 3.36 -12.29
N GLY A 294 7.53 4.33 -11.39
CA GLY A 294 6.72 4.19 -10.19
C GLY A 294 5.23 4.34 -10.48
N ILE A 295 4.42 3.39 -10.00
CA ILE A 295 2.96 3.50 -10.03
C ILE A 295 2.54 4.54 -8.99
N ILE A 296 1.84 5.57 -9.45
CA ILE A 296 1.35 6.63 -8.58
C ILE A 296 -0.04 6.26 -8.08
N LEU A 297 -0.20 6.24 -6.76
CA LEU A 297 -1.43 5.96 -6.06
C LEU A 297 -1.68 7.06 -5.03
N ARG A 298 -2.84 7.01 -4.37
CA ARG A 298 -3.16 7.94 -3.29
C ARG A 298 -2.70 7.40 -1.94
N SER A 299 -2.42 8.31 -1.01
CA SER A 299 -2.22 7.94 0.39
C SER A 299 -3.42 7.14 0.92
N GLY A 300 -3.13 6.03 1.60
CA GLY A 300 -4.14 5.08 2.05
C GLY A 300 -4.57 4.06 0.99
N ALA A 301 -3.96 4.06 -0.20
CA ALA A 301 -4.19 3.03 -1.20
C ALA A 301 -3.74 1.66 -0.69
N THR A 302 -4.50 0.64 -1.09
CA THR A 302 -4.22 -0.75 -0.76
C THR A 302 -3.57 -1.45 -1.94
N ILE A 303 -3.09 -2.66 -1.72
CA ILE A 303 -2.56 -3.52 -2.78
C ILE A 303 -3.61 -3.78 -3.86
N GLU A 304 -4.87 -3.91 -3.48
CA GLU A 304 -5.98 -4.03 -4.44
C GLU A 304 -6.03 -2.84 -5.41
N HIS A 305 -5.88 -1.61 -4.92
CA HIS A 305 -5.83 -0.42 -5.76
C HIS A 305 -4.62 -0.42 -6.70
N CYS A 306 -3.46 -0.86 -6.21
CA CYS A 306 -2.27 -1.03 -7.04
C CYS A 306 -2.48 -2.08 -8.14
N CYS A 307 -3.11 -3.21 -7.82
CA CYS A 307 -3.46 -4.24 -8.80
C CYS A 307 -4.41 -3.71 -9.87
N HIS A 308 -5.43 -2.92 -9.49
CA HIS A 308 -6.34 -2.29 -10.45
C HIS A 308 -5.65 -1.26 -11.34
N ALA A 309 -4.64 -0.54 -10.84
CA ALA A 309 -3.83 0.39 -11.63
C ALA A 309 -2.99 -0.34 -12.69
N LEU A 310 -2.49 -1.55 -12.38
CA LEU A 310 -1.80 -2.40 -13.35
C LEU A 310 -2.78 -3.03 -14.36
N HIS A 311 -3.75 -3.79 -13.87
CA HIS A 311 -4.78 -4.43 -14.68
C HIS A 311 -5.93 -4.96 -13.80
N ARG A 312 -7.17 -4.70 -14.21
CA ARG A 312 -8.40 -5.08 -13.48
C ARG A 312 -8.50 -6.55 -13.03
N SER A 313 -7.89 -7.49 -13.78
CA SER A 313 -7.97 -8.93 -13.48
C SER A 313 -6.95 -9.41 -12.45
N ILE A 314 -5.94 -8.60 -12.11
CA ILE A 314 -4.87 -9.02 -11.21
C ILE A 314 -5.40 -9.16 -9.78
N ALA A 315 -6.29 -8.25 -9.36
CA ALA A 315 -6.83 -8.24 -8.01
C ALA A 315 -7.63 -9.51 -7.66
N SER A 316 -8.41 -10.05 -8.61
CA SER A 316 -9.20 -11.27 -8.39
C SER A 316 -8.36 -12.55 -8.34
N GLN A 317 -7.15 -12.51 -8.91
CA GLN A 317 -6.25 -13.66 -8.96
C GLN A 317 -5.20 -13.61 -7.85
N LEU A 318 -5.02 -12.48 -7.16
CA LEU A 318 -3.98 -12.28 -6.15
C LEU A 318 -4.18 -13.11 -4.88
N ARG A 319 -3.28 -14.07 -4.64
CA ARG A 319 -3.22 -14.85 -3.39
C ARG A 319 -2.51 -14.10 -2.27
N TYR A 320 -1.36 -13.51 -2.57
CA TYR A 320 -0.59 -12.64 -1.67
C TYR A 320 0.35 -11.77 -2.51
N ALA A 321 0.77 -10.64 -1.96
CA ALA A 321 1.85 -9.82 -2.50
C ALA A 321 3.05 -9.87 -1.55
N ILE A 322 4.24 -9.73 -2.11
CA ILE A 322 5.47 -9.53 -1.33
C ILE A 322 5.83 -8.06 -1.44
N VAL A 323 5.95 -7.41 -0.28
CA VAL A 323 6.24 -5.97 -0.20
C VAL A 323 7.54 -5.76 0.56
N TRP A 324 8.36 -4.85 0.05
CA TRP A 324 9.52 -4.28 0.73
C TRP A 324 9.25 -2.80 0.95
N GLY A 325 9.39 -2.32 2.19
CA GLY A 325 9.26 -0.90 2.46
C GLY A 325 8.82 -0.61 3.89
N THR A 326 8.44 0.64 4.12
CA THR A 326 8.08 1.14 5.46
C THR A 326 6.66 0.74 5.87
N SER A 327 5.82 0.28 4.94
CA SER A 327 4.48 -0.23 5.29
C SER A 327 4.52 -1.59 6.00
N THR A 328 5.59 -2.36 5.81
CA THR A 328 5.79 -3.69 6.39
C THR A 328 6.67 -3.65 7.64
N LYS A 329 6.39 -4.50 8.62
CA LYS A 329 7.22 -4.60 9.84
C LYS A 329 8.55 -5.30 9.57
N PHE A 330 8.54 -6.25 8.63
CA PHE A 330 9.71 -6.99 8.19
C PHE A 330 9.84 -6.80 6.67
N SER A 331 11.06 -6.63 6.16
CA SER A 331 11.29 -6.42 4.73
C SER A 331 12.13 -7.58 4.18
N PRO A 332 11.62 -8.40 3.25
CA PRO A 332 10.24 -8.44 2.73
C PRO A 332 9.20 -9.06 3.68
N GLN A 333 7.93 -8.71 3.49
CA GLN A 333 6.80 -9.37 4.14
C GLN A 333 5.71 -9.76 3.14
N ARG A 334 5.06 -10.91 3.39
CA ARG A 334 3.86 -11.35 2.67
C ARG A 334 2.64 -10.62 3.23
N VAL A 335 1.86 -10.02 2.34
CA VAL A 335 0.72 -9.17 2.68
C VAL A 335 -0.48 -9.49 1.79
N GLY A 336 -1.68 -9.24 2.31
CA GLY A 336 -2.94 -9.44 1.60
C GLY A 336 -3.43 -8.19 0.86
N LEU A 337 -4.55 -8.31 0.14
CA LEU A 337 -5.13 -7.24 -0.68
C LEU A 337 -5.43 -5.94 0.08
N HIS A 338 -5.80 -6.03 1.36
CA HIS A 338 -6.17 -4.89 2.19
C HIS A 338 -4.98 -4.19 2.89
N HIS A 339 -3.76 -4.66 2.65
CA HIS A 339 -2.56 -4.01 3.19
C HIS A 339 -2.41 -2.61 2.58
N LYS A 340 -2.14 -1.61 3.43
CA LYS A 340 -1.95 -0.22 3.01
C LYS A 340 -0.51 0.01 2.60
N LEU A 341 -0.33 0.60 1.42
CA LEU A 341 0.99 0.92 0.87
C LEU A 341 1.46 2.30 1.35
N HIS A 342 2.76 2.44 1.52
CA HIS A 342 3.45 3.70 1.83
C HIS A 342 4.23 4.20 0.61
N HIS A 343 4.72 5.44 0.70
CA HIS A 343 5.57 6.04 -0.33
C HIS A 343 6.86 5.22 -0.47
N GLU A 344 7.28 4.98 -1.71
CA GLU A 344 8.47 4.20 -2.11
C GLU A 344 8.44 2.70 -1.75
N ASP A 345 7.27 2.17 -1.40
CA ASP A 345 7.12 0.71 -1.26
C ASP A 345 7.39 0.00 -2.60
N MET A 346 8.05 -1.14 -2.52
CA MET A 346 8.28 -2.02 -3.66
C MET A 346 7.41 -3.26 -3.56
N ILE A 347 6.72 -3.59 -4.65
CA ILE A 347 5.83 -4.75 -4.74
C ILE A 347 6.40 -5.74 -5.74
N LEU A 348 6.52 -7.01 -5.35
CA LEU A 348 6.83 -8.06 -6.31
C LEU A 348 5.61 -8.25 -7.22
N ARG A 349 5.81 -8.01 -8.52
CA ARG A 349 4.83 -8.32 -9.55
C ARG A 349 4.76 -9.83 -9.73
N ILE A 350 4.01 -10.48 -8.84
CA ILE A 350 3.61 -11.87 -9.01
C ILE A 350 2.51 -11.84 -10.06
N LEU A 351 2.84 -12.15 -11.32
CA LEU A 351 1.83 -12.63 -12.24
C LEU A 351 1.28 -13.90 -11.58
N ILE A 352 0.02 -13.89 -11.14
CA ILE A 352 -0.63 -15.15 -10.79
C ILE A 352 -0.78 -15.90 -12.11
N LEU A 353 0.11 -16.87 -12.27
CA LEU A 353 -0.07 -18.01 -13.12
C LEU A 353 -1.50 -18.50 -12.99
N PHE A 354 -2.12 -18.72 -14.15
CA PHE A 354 -3.23 -19.64 -14.35
C PHE A 354 -3.04 -20.87 -13.44
N LEU A 355 -3.72 -20.88 -12.30
CA LEU A 355 -3.88 -22.08 -11.48
C LEU A 355 -4.93 -22.95 -12.17
N LEU A 356 -4.56 -23.60 -13.28
CA LEU A 356 -5.23 -24.83 -13.73
C LEU A 356 -4.45 -25.68 -14.76
N THR A 357 -3.28 -25.28 -15.27
CA THR A 357 -2.55 -26.14 -16.23
C THR A 357 -1.03 -25.96 -16.19
N ILE A 358 -0.37 -26.24 -15.06
CA ILE A 358 1.08 -26.46 -15.10
C ILE A 358 1.46 -27.64 -14.17
N ASN A 359 2.13 -28.61 -14.79
CA ASN A 359 2.71 -29.80 -14.19
C ASN A 359 3.76 -29.45 -13.14
N HIS A 360 4.00 -30.41 -12.24
CA HIS A 360 4.88 -30.39 -11.08
C HIS A 360 6.38 -30.10 -11.38
N SER A 361 6.75 -29.85 -12.65
CA SER A 361 8.12 -29.62 -13.13
C SER A 361 8.49 -28.15 -13.33
N ASP A 362 7.56 -27.21 -13.25
CA ASP A 362 7.81 -25.78 -13.54
C ASP A 362 7.77 -24.86 -12.31
N GLN A 363 7.59 -25.44 -11.12
CA GLN A 363 7.58 -24.68 -9.86
C GLN A 363 8.97 -24.10 -9.51
N GLU A 364 10.05 -24.79 -9.91
CA GLU A 364 11.45 -24.34 -9.73
C GLU A 364 11.86 -23.18 -10.67
N ARG A 365 11.11 -22.93 -11.75
CA ARG A 365 11.40 -21.82 -12.67
C ARG A 365 10.86 -20.47 -12.21
N TYR A 366 9.84 -20.46 -11.34
CA TYR A 366 9.15 -19.23 -10.92
C TYR A 366 9.44 -18.80 -9.48
N PHE A 367 9.97 -19.73 -8.67
CA PHE A 367 10.71 -19.42 -7.46
C PHE A 367 12.05 -20.13 -7.61
N PRO A 368 13.17 -19.42 -7.86
CA PRO A 368 14.43 -20.03 -7.53
C PRO A 368 14.35 -20.26 -6.02
N SER A 369 14.32 -21.54 -5.62
CA SER A 369 15.01 -21.91 -4.39
C SER A 369 16.35 -21.18 -4.46
N LEU A 370 16.75 -20.50 -3.39
CA LEU A 370 18.13 -20.07 -3.23
C LEU A 370 18.99 -21.34 -3.12
N GLY A 371 19.12 -22.05 -4.24
CA GLY A 371 20.03 -23.14 -4.43
C GLY A 371 21.41 -22.53 -4.57
N ARG A 372 22.38 -23.15 -3.92
CA ARG A 372 23.81 -22.91 -4.14
C ARG A 372 24.07 -23.02 -5.66
N GLY A 373 24.07 -21.93 -6.42
CA GLY A 373 24.14 -22.09 -7.87
C GLY A 373 24.05 -20.90 -8.81
N GLU A 374 23.60 -19.70 -8.40
CA GLU A 374 23.87 -18.50 -9.23
C GLU A 374 25.28 -18.00 -8.93
N GLN A 375 26.27 -18.70 -9.48
CA GLN A 375 27.65 -18.24 -9.52
C GLN A 375 27.67 -16.89 -10.23
N CYS A 376 28.34 -15.91 -9.62
CA CYS A 376 28.62 -14.58 -10.17
C CYS A 376 29.03 -14.71 -11.66
N ALA A 377 28.11 -14.45 -12.58
CA ALA A 377 28.35 -14.65 -14.01
C ALA A 377 29.40 -13.64 -14.50
N GLY A 378 30.59 -14.14 -14.79
CA GLY A 378 31.69 -13.35 -15.31
C GLY A 378 31.49 -13.00 -16.80
N THR A 379 31.56 -11.72 -17.11
CA THR A 379 32.04 -11.26 -18.43
C THR A 379 33.56 -11.39 -18.45
N GLY A 380 34.08 -12.19 -19.38
CA GLY A 380 35.49 -12.54 -19.45
C GLY A 380 36.43 -11.36 -19.71
N ALA A 381 37.58 -11.37 -19.04
CA ALA A 381 38.87 -10.90 -19.56
C ALA A 381 40.01 -11.33 -18.60
N THR A 382 40.80 -12.28 -19.08
CA THR A 382 42.26 -12.47 -18.92
C THR A 382 43.02 -11.95 -17.69
N ASN A 383 43.85 -12.87 -17.20
CA ASN A 383 45.13 -12.72 -16.50
C ASN A 383 45.14 -12.59 -14.97
N GLN A 384 45.84 -13.59 -14.42
CA GLN A 384 46.21 -13.83 -13.04
C GLN A 384 46.98 -12.64 -12.43
N LYS A 385 46.74 -12.43 -11.12
CA LYS A 385 47.55 -11.70 -10.12
C LYS A 385 47.20 -10.23 -9.74
N THR A 386 46.03 -9.68 -10.08
CA THR A 386 45.65 -8.31 -9.61
C THR A 386 44.22 -8.18 -9.06
N THR A 387 43.55 -9.28 -8.72
CA THR A 387 42.09 -9.32 -8.55
C THR A 387 41.55 -9.25 -7.11
N GLU A 388 42.33 -8.95 -6.08
CA GLU A 388 41.76 -8.71 -4.73
C GLU A 388 41.37 -7.25 -4.48
N LYS A 389 41.93 -6.29 -5.23
CA LYS A 389 41.70 -4.85 -4.97
C LYS A 389 40.46 -4.26 -5.65
N ARG A 390 39.76 -4.99 -6.50
CA ARG A 390 38.73 -4.40 -7.38
C ARG A 390 37.32 -4.29 -6.77
N TYR A 391 37.08 -4.92 -5.62
CA TYR A 391 35.74 -5.01 -5.01
C TYR A 391 35.66 -4.48 -3.57
N VAL A 392 36.71 -3.79 -3.10
CA VAL A 392 36.61 -2.97 -1.89
C VAL A 392 36.25 -1.57 -2.37
N SER A 393 34.95 -1.25 -2.40
CA SER A 393 34.54 0.13 -2.60
C SER A 393 35.02 0.93 -1.40
N GLU A 394 35.95 1.86 -1.61
CA GLU A 394 36.37 2.80 -0.57
C GLU A 394 35.25 3.78 -0.19
N ASN A 395 34.14 3.81 -0.96
CA ASN A 395 32.99 4.68 -0.72
C ASN A 395 31.68 3.99 -1.15
N PRO A 396 31.00 3.25 -0.26
CA PRO A 396 29.75 2.59 -0.63
C PRO A 396 28.61 3.60 -0.77
N LEU A 397 27.76 3.43 -1.78
CA LEU A 397 26.59 4.27 -2.06
C LEU A 397 25.43 4.08 -1.03
N GLY A 398 25.69 3.36 0.07
CA GLY A 398 24.74 3.04 1.14
C GLY A 398 25.41 2.31 2.32
N PRO A 399 24.67 2.01 3.41
CA PRO A 399 25.21 1.29 4.56
C PRO A 399 25.53 -0.18 4.20
N VAL A 400 26.74 -0.62 4.54
CA VAL A 400 27.25 -1.97 4.23
C VAL A 400 27.34 -2.82 5.49
N ILE A 401 26.97 -4.11 5.39
CA ILE A 401 27.05 -5.09 6.49
C ILE A 401 28.47 -5.67 6.64
N GLU A 402 28.86 -6.07 7.86
CA GLU A 402 30.14 -6.75 8.10
C GLU A 402 30.15 -8.14 7.42
N CYS A 403 31.26 -8.50 6.77
CA CYS A 403 31.40 -9.75 6.02
C CYS A 403 31.11 -11.01 6.85
N SER A 404 31.41 -11.00 8.16
CA SER A 404 31.15 -12.11 9.08
C SER A 404 29.68 -12.32 9.41
N PHE A 405 28.83 -11.31 9.20
CA PHE A 405 27.38 -11.37 9.43
C PHE A 405 26.58 -11.66 8.16
N LEU A 406 27.24 -11.98 7.05
CA LEU A 406 26.56 -12.36 5.83
C LEU A 406 25.80 -13.69 6.02
N PRO A 407 24.55 -13.78 5.53
CA PRO A 407 23.81 -15.03 5.46
C PRO A 407 24.57 -16.12 4.69
N GLU A 408 24.30 -17.39 5.01
CA GLU A 408 24.93 -18.58 4.37
C GLU A 408 24.79 -18.62 2.85
N ALA A 409 23.77 -17.98 2.31
CA ALA A 409 23.57 -17.83 0.87
C ALA A 409 24.69 -17.05 0.15
N PHE A 410 25.44 -16.21 0.87
CA PHE A 410 26.41 -15.26 0.30
C PHE A 410 27.87 -15.59 0.65
N ILE A 411 28.07 -16.70 1.36
CA ILE A 411 29.37 -17.17 1.82
C ILE A 411 29.53 -18.64 1.44
N ASP A 412 30.72 -19.01 1.03
CA ASP A 412 31.07 -20.38 0.72
C ASP A 412 32.03 -20.90 1.81
N CYS A 413 31.60 -21.93 2.53
CA CYS A 413 32.27 -22.46 3.71
C CYS A 413 32.73 -23.90 3.44
N GLU A 414 33.93 -24.23 3.91
CA GLU A 414 34.43 -25.61 3.87
C GLU A 414 33.53 -26.53 4.71
N GLU A 415 33.20 -27.71 4.19
CA GLU A 415 32.41 -28.70 4.91
C GLU A 415 33.25 -29.40 5.99
N PRO A 416 32.69 -29.66 7.18
CA PRO A 416 33.41 -30.35 8.24
C PRO A 416 33.74 -31.81 7.86
N VAL A 417 34.95 -32.27 8.18
CA VAL A 417 35.42 -33.63 7.88
C VAL A 417 35.51 -34.46 9.16
N LEU A 418 34.97 -35.69 9.12
CA LEU A 418 35.10 -36.66 10.21
C LEU A 418 36.50 -37.26 10.22
N VAL A 419 37.19 -37.18 11.35
CA VAL A 419 38.52 -37.77 11.53
C VAL A 419 38.45 -38.84 12.61
N PRO A 420 38.29 -40.14 12.23
CA PRO A 420 37.98 -41.21 13.18
C PRO A 420 39.15 -41.62 14.10
N ASN A 421 40.39 -41.20 13.81
CA ASN A 421 41.60 -41.64 14.52
C ASN A 421 42.32 -40.49 15.24
N TYR A 422 41.65 -39.82 16.18
CA TYR A 422 42.32 -38.97 17.18
C TYR A 422 42.07 -39.48 18.61
N VAL A 423 42.17 -40.79 18.79
CA VAL A 423 42.27 -41.40 20.12
C VAL A 423 43.43 -42.38 20.12
N GLN A 424 44.62 -41.85 20.43
CA GLN A 424 45.80 -42.51 21.00
C GLN A 424 46.86 -41.39 21.09
N GLU A 425 47.38 -40.97 22.25
CA GLU A 425 47.77 -41.75 23.43
C GLU A 425 48.02 -40.86 24.68
N GLN A 426 47.74 -41.49 25.83
CA GLN A 426 48.34 -41.37 27.19
C GLN A 426 48.08 -40.17 28.12
N ASN A 427 47.61 -40.55 29.33
CA ASN A 427 47.62 -39.85 30.62
C ASN A 427 46.66 -38.68 30.83
N GLY A 428 45.37 -39.00 31.03
CA GLY A 428 44.56 -38.41 32.11
C GLY A 428 44.35 -36.89 32.12
N GLN A 429 44.63 -36.18 31.02
CA GLN A 429 44.29 -34.77 30.84
C GLN A 429 43.37 -34.64 29.63
N GLN A 430 42.31 -33.83 29.79
CA GLN A 430 41.36 -33.51 28.73
C GLN A 430 42.10 -33.05 27.47
N PRO A 431 41.73 -33.52 26.26
CA PRO A 431 42.36 -33.06 25.03
C PRO A 431 42.04 -31.57 24.85
N ASN A 432 43.04 -30.72 25.08
CA ASN A 432 43.00 -29.32 24.69
C ASN A 432 42.99 -29.26 23.17
N ILE A 433 41.82 -29.00 22.59
CA ILE A 433 41.63 -28.73 21.16
C ILE A 433 42.58 -27.58 20.80
N SER A 434 43.65 -27.92 20.07
CA SER A 434 44.62 -26.93 19.61
C SER A 434 43.99 -26.12 18.49
N TYR A 435 44.30 -24.82 18.42
CA TYR A 435 43.86 -23.86 17.39
C TYR A 435 44.23 -24.26 15.93
N LYS A 436 44.72 -25.49 15.69
CA LYS A 436 45.13 -26.03 14.39
C LYS A 436 44.11 -27.01 13.77
N ASP A 437 43.06 -27.42 14.47
CA ASP A 437 42.06 -28.39 13.96
C ASP A 437 40.79 -27.73 13.41
N VAL A 438 40.97 -26.71 12.58
CA VAL A 438 39.88 -26.04 11.84
C VAL A 438 39.25 -27.04 10.86
N GLY A 439 37.93 -27.20 10.90
CA GLY A 439 37.15 -28.03 9.96
C GLY A 439 37.12 -29.53 10.27
N LYS A 440 37.64 -29.99 11.41
CA LYS A 440 37.59 -31.41 11.81
C LYS A 440 36.55 -31.65 12.90
N CYS A 441 35.88 -32.79 12.82
CA CYS A 441 34.93 -33.28 13.81
C CYS A 441 35.35 -34.66 14.33
N VAL A 442 35.19 -34.89 15.64
CA VAL A 442 35.46 -36.19 16.27
C VAL A 442 34.24 -37.09 16.13
N LYS A 443 33.04 -36.51 16.26
CA LYS A 443 31.75 -37.19 16.06
C LYS A 443 30.89 -36.38 15.07
N MET A 444 30.28 -37.06 14.10
CA MET A 444 29.25 -36.47 13.24
C MET A 444 27.86 -36.90 13.70
N GLY A 445 26.89 -35.98 13.62
CA GLY A 445 25.48 -36.24 13.92
C GLY A 445 25.06 -35.87 15.34
N GLY A 446 23.89 -36.37 15.75
CA GLY A 446 23.25 -36.07 17.03
C GLY A 446 21.78 -35.72 16.84
N SER A 447 20.88 -36.45 17.51
CA SER A 447 19.43 -36.25 17.42
C SER A 447 18.92 -35.12 18.32
N ARG A 448 19.70 -34.77 19.35
CA ARG A 448 19.41 -33.68 20.30
C ARG A 448 20.47 -32.60 20.16
N ALA A 449 20.08 -31.34 20.33
CA ALA A 449 20.98 -30.19 20.18
C ALA A 449 22.19 -30.22 21.12
N GLU A 450 22.07 -30.89 22.26
CA GLU A 450 23.12 -31.05 23.28
C GLU A 450 24.24 -32.01 22.85
N ASP A 451 23.95 -32.92 21.92
CA ASP A 451 24.88 -33.97 21.48
C ASP A 451 25.68 -33.57 20.22
N ILE A 452 25.42 -32.39 19.66
CA ILE A 452 25.98 -31.90 18.40
C ILE A 452 27.30 -31.17 18.68
N GLU A 453 28.39 -31.71 18.14
CA GLU A 453 29.69 -31.05 18.17
C GLU A 453 29.75 -29.87 17.18
N PHE A 454 30.54 -28.86 17.51
CA PHE A 454 30.77 -27.70 16.65
C PHE A 454 32.26 -27.55 16.33
N THR A 455 32.56 -27.19 15.08
CA THR A 455 33.92 -26.90 14.63
C THR A 455 33.94 -25.55 13.92
N ASN A 456 35.09 -24.87 13.94
CA ASN A 456 35.27 -23.67 13.15
C ASN A 456 35.67 -24.09 11.74
N VAL A 457 34.96 -23.62 10.72
CA VAL A 457 35.31 -23.81 9.31
C VAL A 457 35.74 -22.49 8.69
N LYS A 458 36.57 -22.54 7.66
CA LYS A 458 36.91 -21.32 6.89
C LYS A 458 35.79 -21.03 5.90
N CYS A 459 35.31 -19.80 5.94
CA CYS A 459 34.31 -19.27 5.03
C CYS A 459 34.89 -18.12 4.22
N HIS A 460 34.51 -18.04 2.95
CA HIS A 460 34.89 -16.96 2.05
C HIS A 460 33.64 -16.31 1.44
N VAL A 461 33.65 -14.98 1.37
CA VAL A 461 32.55 -14.21 0.77
C VAL A 461 32.61 -14.30 -0.75
N LEU A 462 31.46 -14.53 -1.38
CA LEU A 462 31.36 -14.59 -2.84
C LEU A 462 31.88 -13.30 -3.51
N PRO A 463 32.64 -13.39 -4.62
CA PRO A 463 33.33 -12.25 -5.23
C PRO A 463 32.43 -11.05 -5.59
N CYS A 464 31.15 -11.30 -5.87
CA CYS A 464 30.18 -10.28 -6.28
C CYS A 464 29.39 -9.62 -5.12
N ILE A 465 29.70 -9.94 -3.86
CA ILE A 465 29.02 -9.37 -2.68
C ILE A 465 29.90 -8.30 -2.02
N GLU A 466 29.34 -7.11 -1.84
CA GLU A 466 29.95 -5.98 -1.14
C GLU A 466 29.69 -6.09 0.37
N CYS A 467 30.76 -6.16 1.16
CA CYS A 467 30.70 -6.26 2.62
C CYS A 467 31.91 -5.56 3.25
N ARG A 468 31.78 -5.14 4.50
CA ARG A 468 32.83 -4.47 5.28
C ARG A 468 33.64 -5.51 6.08
N GLY A 469 34.96 -5.42 6.08
CA GLY A 469 35.83 -6.29 6.90
C GLY A 469 36.58 -7.37 6.09
N ASN A 470 37.10 -8.39 6.79
CA ASN A 470 37.86 -9.47 6.15
C ASN A 470 36.91 -10.43 5.40
N ARG A 471 37.18 -10.65 4.11
CA ARG A 471 36.38 -11.52 3.24
C ARG A 471 36.59 -13.02 3.50
N THR A 472 37.61 -13.35 4.29
CA THR A 472 37.84 -14.69 4.81
C THR A 472 37.72 -14.68 6.33
N PHE A 473 36.83 -15.49 6.87
CA PHE A 473 36.60 -15.55 8.31
C PHE A 473 36.26 -16.97 8.76
N SER A 474 36.47 -17.26 10.04
CA SER A 474 36.11 -18.54 10.63
C SER A 474 34.69 -18.48 11.17
N LYS A 475 33.86 -19.45 10.82
CA LYS A 475 32.48 -19.55 11.30
C LYS A 475 32.28 -20.85 12.06
N LEU A 476 31.62 -20.77 13.21
CA LEU A 476 31.25 -21.95 14.00
C LEU A 476 30.12 -22.69 13.30
N THR A 477 30.38 -23.94 12.89
CA THR A 477 29.47 -24.77 12.10
C THR A 477 29.25 -26.11 12.80
N PRO A 478 28.00 -26.62 12.87
CA PRO A 478 27.72 -27.90 13.50
C PRO A 478 28.24 -29.07 12.65
N CYS A 479 28.75 -30.10 13.32
CA CYS A 479 29.24 -31.34 12.74
C CYS A 479 28.09 -32.28 12.31
N ILE A 480 27.26 -31.84 11.37
CA ILE A 480 26.09 -32.58 10.90
C ILE A 480 26.25 -32.91 9.42
N LYS A 481 25.90 -34.14 9.05
CA LYS A 481 25.84 -34.60 7.67
C LYS A 481 24.38 -34.86 7.29
N TYR A 482 23.97 -34.33 6.14
CA TYR A 482 22.67 -34.64 5.53
C TYR A 482 22.89 -35.36 4.20
N THR A 483 22.11 -36.39 3.93
CA THR A 483 22.23 -37.21 2.70
C THR A 483 20.91 -37.30 1.93
N GLY A 484 20.00 -36.34 2.15
CA GLY A 484 18.72 -36.25 1.43
C GLY A 484 17.63 -37.19 1.96
N HIS A 485 17.80 -37.73 3.17
CA HIS A 485 16.74 -38.47 3.85
C HIS A 485 15.79 -37.49 4.57
N TYR A 486 14.54 -37.43 4.12
CA TYR A 486 13.50 -36.61 4.73
C TYR A 486 12.65 -37.43 5.70
N PHE A 487 12.47 -36.92 6.92
CA PHE A 487 11.66 -37.59 7.94
C PHE A 487 10.22 -37.79 7.48
N LEU A 488 9.58 -36.76 6.93
CA LEU A 488 8.18 -36.83 6.50
C LEU A 488 7.97 -37.78 5.32
N SER A 489 8.89 -37.84 4.34
CA SER A 489 8.83 -38.81 3.22
C SER A 489 8.84 -40.21 3.77
N THR A 490 9.78 -40.46 4.69
CA THR A 490 9.99 -41.78 5.27
C THR A 490 8.81 -42.20 6.13
N LEU A 491 8.21 -41.27 6.88
CA LEU A 491 6.99 -41.50 7.64
C LEU A 491 5.80 -41.83 6.72
N LEU A 492 5.63 -41.09 5.62
CA LEU A 492 4.57 -41.35 4.64
C LEU A 492 4.78 -42.70 3.93
N TYR A 493 6.01 -43.03 3.57
CA TYR A 493 6.33 -44.36 3.04
C TYR A 493 6.06 -45.45 4.06
N SER A 494 6.32 -45.21 5.34
CA SER A 494 5.98 -46.17 6.40
C SER A 494 4.46 -46.32 6.51
N ILE A 495 3.69 -45.23 6.52
CA ILE A 495 2.22 -45.27 6.63
C ILE A 495 1.57 -45.95 5.41
N PHE A 496 1.91 -45.55 4.19
CA PHE A 496 1.19 -45.97 2.98
C PHE A 496 1.81 -47.19 2.29
N LEU A 497 3.13 -47.36 2.39
CA LEU A 497 3.90 -48.38 1.67
C LEU A 497 4.70 -49.29 2.60
N GLY A 498 4.48 -49.21 3.92
CA GLY A 498 5.23 -49.98 4.92
C GLY A 498 5.00 -51.48 4.83
N VAL A 499 3.87 -51.94 4.27
CA VAL A 499 3.61 -53.38 4.02
C VAL A 499 4.63 -53.98 3.03
N ILE A 500 5.16 -53.15 2.11
CA ILE A 500 6.16 -53.53 1.10
C ILE A 500 7.58 -53.15 1.56
N ALA A 501 7.73 -52.70 2.82
CA ALA A 501 9.00 -52.31 3.44
C ALA A 501 9.77 -51.16 2.73
N VAL A 502 9.06 -50.29 2.00
CA VAL A 502 9.66 -49.15 1.28
C VAL A 502 10.37 -48.20 2.22
N ASP A 503 9.82 -47.98 3.41
CA ASP A 503 10.41 -47.19 4.49
C ASP A 503 11.82 -47.65 4.89
N ARG A 504 12.02 -48.97 5.03
CA ARG A 504 13.33 -49.54 5.39
C ARG A 504 14.33 -49.53 4.23
N PHE A 505 13.87 -49.70 2.98
CA PHE A 505 14.73 -49.53 1.80
C PHE A 505 15.20 -48.09 1.65
N CYS A 506 14.32 -47.11 1.86
CA CYS A 506 14.67 -45.69 1.81
C CYS A 506 15.70 -45.28 2.86
N LEU A 507 15.76 -45.97 4.00
CA LEU A 507 16.74 -45.72 5.06
C LEU A 507 18.04 -46.54 4.93
N GLY A 508 18.16 -47.39 3.91
CA GLY A 508 19.36 -48.21 3.67
C GLY A 508 19.37 -49.58 4.38
N TYR A 509 18.33 -49.93 5.16
CA TYR A 509 18.22 -51.23 5.84
C TYR A 509 17.73 -52.35 4.93
N SER A 510 18.44 -52.59 3.83
CA SER A 510 18.02 -53.51 2.76
C SER A 510 17.76 -54.95 3.24
N ALA A 511 18.60 -55.49 4.12
CA ALA A 511 18.43 -56.85 4.64
C ALA A 511 17.15 -56.99 5.50
N MET A 512 16.89 -56.01 6.37
CA MET A 512 15.71 -56.00 7.22
C MET A 512 14.43 -55.70 6.42
N ALA A 513 14.53 -54.94 5.33
CA ALA A 513 13.43 -54.69 4.41
C ALA A 513 13.02 -55.96 3.65
N VAL A 514 13.99 -56.74 3.14
CA VAL A 514 13.73 -58.04 2.50
C VAL A 514 13.09 -59.02 3.48
N GLY A 515 13.54 -59.08 4.73
CA GLY A 515 12.90 -59.91 5.77
C GLY A 515 11.44 -59.55 6.05
N LYS A 516 11.12 -58.25 6.04
CA LYS A 516 9.74 -57.74 6.18
C LYS A 516 8.87 -58.10 4.97
N LEU A 517 9.44 -58.08 3.76
CA LEU A 517 8.78 -58.54 2.53
C LEU A 517 8.48 -60.05 2.54
N MET A 518 9.46 -60.88 2.93
CA MET A 518 9.30 -62.34 2.97
C MET A 518 8.26 -62.80 3.99
N THR A 519 8.04 -62.02 5.05
CA THR A 519 7.06 -62.31 6.09
C THR A 519 5.68 -61.67 5.83
N LEU A 520 5.45 -61.11 4.63
CA LEU A 520 4.25 -60.34 4.28
C LEU A 520 3.93 -59.26 5.34
N GLY A 521 4.97 -58.56 5.80
CA GLY A 521 4.86 -57.55 6.85
C GLY A 521 4.42 -58.08 8.23
N GLY A 522 4.50 -59.41 8.45
CA GLY A 522 4.05 -60.11 9.65
C GLY A 522 2.63 -59.73 10.05
N PHE A 523 1.68 -59.87 9.13
CA PHE A 523 0.26 -59.52 9.32
C PHE A 523 0.02 -58.06 9.75
N GLY A 524 0.90 -57.13 9.33
CA GLY A 524 0.76 -55.70 9.60
C GLY A 524 1.30 -55.24 10.96
N ILE A 525 1.81 -56.14 11.81
CA ILE A 525 2.38 -55.78 13.11
C ILE A 525 3.70 -55.01 12.92
N TRP A 526 4.58 -55.47 12.03
CA TRP A 526 5.86 -54.81 11.75
C TRP A 526 5.70 -53.42 11.13
N TRP A 527 4.61 -53.21 10.41
CA TRP A 527 4.25 -51.90 9.87
C TRP A 527 3.95 -50.89 10.99
N ILE A 528 3.18 -51.29 12.00
CA ILE A 528 2.86 -50.43 13.15
C ILE A 528 4.12 -50.14 13.99
N VAL A 529 4.96 -51.16 14.21
CA VAL A 529 6.21 -51.02 14.96
C VAL A 529 7.16 -50.01 14.28
N ASP A 530 7.28 -50.05 12.94
CA ASP A 530 8.15 -49.12 12.22
C ASP A 530 7.68 -47.66 12.30
N ILE A 531 6.37 -47.43 12.26
CA ILE A 531 5.79 -46.08 12.51
C ILE A 531 6.16 -45.60 13.91
N PHE A 532 6.02 -46.45 14.93
CA PHE A 532 6.41 -46.09 16.29
C PHE A 532 7.92 -45.81 16.41
N LEU A 533 8.78 -46.65 15.84
CA LEU A 533 10.23 -46.46 15.91
C LEU A 533 10.68 -45.18 15.21
N LEU A 534 10.05 -44.80 14.08
CA LEU A 534 10.29 -43.52 13.42
C LEU A 534 9.83 -42.34 14.28
N VAL A 535 8.60 -42.37 14.81
CA VAL A 535 8.05 -41.27 15.62
C VAL A 535 8.83 -41.06 16.92
N TYR A 536 9.29 -42.14 17.56
CA TYR A 536 10.13 -42.05 18.76
C TYR A 536 11.61 -41.73 18.47
N GLY A 537 12.01 -41.59 17.20
CA GLY A 537 13.39 -41.26 16.81
C GLY A 537 14.39 -42.41 17.03
N ALA A 538 13.90 -43.64 17.21
CA ALA A 538 14.73 -44.83 17.39
C ALA A 538 15.18 -45.44 16.05
N LEU A 539 14.52 -45.09 14.95
CA LEU A 539 14.92 -45.49 13.60
C LEU A 539 15.45 -44.25 12.84
N VAL A 540 16.75 -44.24 12.58
CA VAL A 540 17.47 -43.18 11.84
C VAL A 540 18.11 -43.76 10.57
N PRO A 541 18.48 -42.93 9.59
CA PRO A 541 19.20 -43.38 8.38
C PRO A 541 20.40 -44.27 8.72
N ALA A 542 20.62 -45.34 7.96
CA ALA A 542 21.68 -46.32 8.24
C ALA A 542 23.11 -45.78 8.00
N ASP A 543 23.24 -44.60 7.40
CA ASP A 543 24.49 -43.90 7.12
C ASP A 543 24.87 -42.87 8.20
N ASP A 544 24.20 -42.93 9.36
CA ASP A 544 24.34 -42.02 10.51
C ASP A 544 24.13 -40.53 10.16
N SER A 545 23.42 -40.25 9.05
CA SER A 545 23.04 -38.90 8.67
C SER A 545 21.84 -38.39 9.47
N ASN A 546 21.74 -37.07 9.61
CA ASN A 546 20.57 -36.43 10.19
C ASN A 546 19.47 -36.24 9.14
N TRP A 547 18.23 -36.14 9.61
CA TRP A 547 17.07 -35.81 8.78
C TRP A 547 17.22 -34.41 8.18
N GLU A 548 16.97 -34.28 6.89
CA GLU A 548 16.97 -32.98 6.22
C GLU A 548 15.83 -32.10 6.78
N PRO A 549 16.12 -30.88 7.26
CA PRO A 549 15.13 -30.05 7.94
C PRO A 549 14.12 -29.40 6.99
N ASN A 550 14.45 -29.25 5.70
CA ASN A 550 13.63 -28.56 4.71
C ASN A 550 13.45 -29.44 3.48
N TYR A 551 12.21 -29.70 3.07
CA TYR A 551 11.86 -30.39 1.83
C TYR A 551 12.21 -29.62 0.56
#